data_AF-A0AAD9TUA7-F1
#
_entry.id   AF-A0AAD9TUA7-F1
#
_cell.length_a   1.000
_cell.length_b   1.000
_cell.length_c   1.000
_cell.angle_alpha   90.00
_cell.angle_beta   90.00
_cell.angle_gamma   90.00
#
_symmetry.space_group_name_H-M   'P 1'
#
loop_
_entity.id
_entity.type
_entity.pdbx_description
1 polymer ?
#
loop_
_entity_poly.entity_id
_entity_poly.type
_entity_poly.pdbx_seq_one_letter_code
_entity_poly.pdbx_strand_id
1 'polypeptide(L)'
;MNDFKSINLCNVTYKIVAKSIANHFYLVLGDVILDTQSVFVPGRMISYNAIIGFECLHALRTMKRKKGSMPLKLDMSKAYDRVEWGVLMSDDVEA
;
A
#
# COMPACT_ATOMS: atom_id res chain seq x y z
N MET A 1 23.77 -7.02 11.16
CA MET A 1 24.20 -7.35 9.77
C MET A 1 23.07 -7.91 8.89
N ASN A 2 21.81 -7.95 9.37
CA ASN A 2 20.65 -8.47 8.61
C ASN A 2 19.66 -7.37 8.16
N ASP A 3 20.00 -6.09 8.34
CA ASP A 3 19.07 -4.96 8.13
C ASP A 3 19.30 -4.22 6.80
N PHE A 4 20.05 -4.81 5.88
CA PHE A 4 20.25 -4.24 4.55
C PHE A 4 19.09 -4.57 3.62
N LYS A 5 18.56 -3.55 2.96
CA LYS A 5 17.61 -3.71 1.86
C LYS A 5 18.37 -3.83 0.55
N SER A 6 18.18 -4.92 -0.18
CA SER A 6 18.67 -5.06 -1.55
C SER A 6 18.05 -4.00 -2.44
N ILE A 7 18.88 -3.36 -3.27
CA ILE A 7 18.44 -2.40 -4.28
C ILE A 7 18.77 -2.99 -5.64
N ASN A 8 17.75 -3.16 -6.48
CA ASN A 8 17.94 -3.62 -7.86
C ASN A 8 18.21 -2.42 -8.76
N LEU A 9 19.36 -2.43 -9.44
CA LEU A 9 19.71 -1.41 -10.43
C LEU A 9 19.43 -1.94 -11.85
N CYS A 10 18.26 -1.59 -12.38
CA CYS A 10 17.87 -1.96 -13.75
C CYS A 10 18.37 -0.93 -14.79
N ASN A 11 18.43 -1.35 -16.06
CA ASN A 11 18.76 -0.48 -17.20
C ASN A 11 17.78 0.70 -17.31
N VAL A 12 18.25 1.84 -17.81
CA VAL A 12 17.45 3.05 -18.02
C VAL A 12 16.30 2.79 -18.99
N THR A 13 16.53 2.02 -20.06
CA THR A 13 15.47 1.65 -21.01
C THR A 13 14.33 0.89 -20.32
N TYR A 14 14.66 -0.08 -19.46
CA TYR A 14 13.68 -0.79 -18.64
C TYR A 14 12.92 0.15 -17.72
N LYS A 15 13.61 1.10 -17.07
CA LYS A 15 12.96 2.09 -16.20
C LYS A 15 11.97 2.99 -16.96
N ILE A 16 12.29 3.37 -18.20
CA ILE A 16 11.40 4.17 -19.05
C ILE A 16 10.13 3.38 -19.37
N VAL A 17 10.26 2.13 -19.81
CA VAL A 17 9.11 1.27 -20.13
C VAL A 17 8.25 1.03 -18.89
N ALA A 18 8.86 0.65 -17.77
CA ALA A 18 8.16 0.44 -16.50
C ALA A 18 7.42 1.71 -16.03
N LYS A 19 8.04 2.88 -16.18
CA LYS A 19 7.40 4.16 -15.83
C LYS A 19 6.23 4.50 -16.74
N SER A 20 6.34 4.20 -18.04
CA SER A 20 5.23 4.38 -18.99
C SER A 20 4.02 3.53 -18.60
N ILE A 21 4.23 2.26 -18.27
CA ILE A 21 3.18 1.35 -17.79
C ILE A 21 2.56 1.87 -16.49
N ALA A 22 3.39 2.26 -15.51
CA ALA A 22 2.90 2.80 -14.24
C ALA A 22 2.07 4.08 -14.41
N ASN A 23 2.44 4.95 -15.34
CA ASN A 23 1.67 6.16 -15.65
C ASN A 23 0.32 5.85 -16.33
N HIS A 24 0.22 4.75 -17.06
CA HIS A 24 -1.06 4.28 -17.61
C HIS A 24 -1.99 3.77 -16.49
N PHE A 25 -1.47 2.92 -15.59
CA PHE A 25 -2.22 2.43 -14.43
C PHE A 25 -2.71 3.55 -13.51
N TYR A 26 -1.98 4.67 -13.45
CA TYR A 26 -2.39 5.82 -12.66
C TYR A 26 -3.81 6.33 -13.01
N LEU A 27 -4.24 6.20 -14.26
CA LEU A 27 -5.56 6.68 -14.69
C LEU A 27 -6.72 5.92 -14.05
N VAL A 28 -6.52 4.64 -13.72
CA VAL A 28 -7.54 3.77 -13.11
C VAL A 28 -7.32 3.58 -11.61
N LEU A 29 -6.16 4.01 -11.09
CA LEU A 29 -5.76 3.76 -9.71
C LEU A 29 -6.76 4.36 -8.72
N GLY A 30 -7.34 5.54 -9.04
CA GLY A 30 -8.32 6.22 -8.19
C GLY A 30 -9.60 5.42 -7.92
N ASP A 31 -10.01 4.56 -8.85
CA ASP A 31 -11.23 3.76 -8.73
C ASP A 31 -10.99 2.43 -7.99
N VAL A 32 -9.73 1.98 -7.92
CA VAL A 32 -9.34 0.68 -7.35
C VAL A 32 -8.82 0.83 -5.91
N ILE A 33 -8.19 1.96 -5.57
CA ILE A 33 -7.63 2.18 -4.24
C ILE A 33 -8.67 2.74 -3.27
N LEU A 34 -8.51 2.40 -1.99
CA LEU A 34 -9.33 2.98 -0.94
C LEU A 34 -8.90 4.43 -0.65
N ASP A 35 -9.86 5.27 -0.22
CA ASP A 35 -9.58 6.66 0.17
C ASP A 35 -8.57 6.78 1.32
N THR A 36 -8.51 5.78 2.20
CA THR A 36 -7.59 5.75 3.33
C THR A 36 -6.15 5.37 2.94
N GLN A 37 -5.91 4.90 1.71
CA GLN A 37 -4.58 4.54 1.23
C GLN A 37 -3.80 5.77 0.77
N SER A 38 -2.93 6.35 1.61
CA SER A 38 -2.23 7.58 1.24
C SER A 38 -0.90 7.39 0.51
N VAL A 39 -0.27 6.21 0.63
CA VAL A 39 1.09 6.00 0.13
C VAL A 39 1.05 5.61 -1.35
N PHE A 40 1.99 6.16 -2.13
CA PHE A 40 2.13 5.93 -3.58
C PHE A 40 0.99 6.48 -4.45
N VAL A 41 0.19 7.40 -3.91
CA VAL A 41 -0.88 8.08 -4.63
C VAL A 41 -0.51 9.57 -4.81
N PRO A 42 -0.37 10.06 -6.04
CA PRO A 42 -0.15 11.48 -6.32
C PRO A 42 -1.22 12.36 -5.66
N GLY A 43 -0.79 13.51 -5.13
CA GLY A 43 -1.69 14.45 -4.45
C GLY A 43 -2.05 14.06 -3.01
N ARG A 44 -1.72 12.85 -2.54
CA ARG A 44 -1.87 12.48 -1.12
C ARG A 44 -0.57 12.74 -0.37
N MET A 45 -0.68 13.45 0.76
CA MET A 45 0.47 13.79 1.61
C MET A 45 0.66 12.73 2.70
N ILE A 46 1.91 12.48 3.11
CA ILE A 46 2.24 11.53 4.18
C ILE A 46 1.56 11.87 5.52
N SER A 47 1.25 13.15 5.74
CA SER A 47 0.50 13.63 6.92
C SER A 47 -0.90 13.04 7.01
N TYR A 48 -1.52 12.64 5.89
CA TYR A 48 -2.85 12.04 5.87
C TYR A 48 -2.88 10.70 6.63
N ASN A 49 -1.84 9.88 6.52
CA ASN A 49 -1.71 8.66 7.32
C ASN A 49 -1.66 8.93 8.83
N ALA A 50 -1.00 10.02 9.24
CA ALA A 50 -0.93 10.38 10.66
C ALA A 50 -2.32 10.76 11.18
N ILE A 51 -3.08 11.53 10.40
CA ILE A 51 -4.46 11.91 10.73
C ILE A 51 -5.35 10.67 10.87
N ILE A 52 -5.34 9.77 9.88
CA ILE A 52 -6.10 8.51 9.95
C ILE A 52 -5.72 7.69 11.19
N GLY A 53 -4.43 7.63 11.52
CA GLY A 53 -3.96 6.95 12.73
C GLY A 53 -4.52 7.57 14.01
N PHE A 54 -4.53 8.91 14.11
CA PHE A 54 -5.11 9.63 15.24
C PHE A 54 -6.63 9.43 15.33
N GLU A 55 -7.35 9.47 14.21
CA GLU A 55 -8.79 9.21 14.16
C GLU A 55 -9.11 7.79 14.62
N CYS A 56 -8.34 6.80 14.17
CA CYS A 56 -8.48 5.41 14.58
C CYS A 56 -8.29 5.26 16.10
N LEU A 57 -7.23 5.85 16.66
CA LEU A 57 -6.98 5.85 18.12
C LEU A 57 -8.07 6.58 18.89
N HIS A 58 -8.55 7.72 18.37
CA HIS A 58 -9.61 8.49 19.00
C HIS A 58 -10.93 7.72 19.00
N ALA A 59 -11.30 7.10 17.88
CA ALA A 59 -12.49 6.27 17.75
C ALA A 59 -12.47 5.10 18.75
N LEU A 60 -11.32 4.46 18.94
CA LEU A 60 -11.12 3.40 19.92
C LEU A 60 -11.28 3.90 21.37
N ARG A 61 -10.76 5.08 21.69
CA ARG A 61 -10.88 5.68 23.04
C ARG A 61 -12.32 6.08 23.38
N THR A 62 -13.07 6.58 22.40
CA THR A 62 -14.44 7.08 22.58
C THR A 62 -15.48 5.95 22.48
N MET A 63 -15.08 4.76 22.03
CA MET A 63 -15.97 3.61 21.88
C MET A 63 -16.47 3.08 23.23
N LYS A 64 -17.79 3.10 23.46
CA LYS A 64 -18.44 2.55 24.67
C LYS A 64 -18.95 1.11 24.51
N ARG A 65 -18.37 0.33 23.58
CA ARG A 65 -18.86 -1.02 23.25
C ARG A 65 -18.44 -2.05 24.31
N LYS A 66 -19.33 -3.00 24.62
CA LYS A 66 -19.07 -4.13 25.55
C LYS A 66 -17.94 -5.06 25.08
N LYS A 67 -17.67 -5.14 23.78
CA LYS A 67 -16.50 -5.83 23.21
C LYS A 67 -15.41 -4.80 22.97
N GLY A 68 -14.24 -5.02 23.57
CA GLY A 68 -13.05 -4.19 23.36
C GLY A 68 -12.60 -4.22 21.90
N SER A 69 -12.09 -3.09 21.42
CA SER A 69 -11.47 -2.97 20.09
C SER A 69 -9.99 -2.66 20.26
N MET A 70 -9.13 -3.23 19.40
CA MET A 70 -7.68 -3.10 19.50
C MET A 70 -7.12 -2.55 18.18
N PRO A 71 -6.23 -1.53 18.22
CA PRO A 71 -5.55 -1.08 17.02
C PRO A 71 -4.52 -2.14 16.60
N LEU A 72 -4.50 -2.49 15.32
CA LEU A 72 -3.51 -3.38 14.74
C LEU A 72 -2.62 -2.60 13.79
N LYS A 73 -1.32 -2.58 14.07
CA LYS A 73 -0.30 -2.10 13.15
C LYS A 73 0.32 -3.30 12.47
N LEU A 74 0.05 -3.46 11.18
CA LEU A 74 0.58 -4.53 10.35
C LEU A 74 1.71 -3.98 9.48
N ASP A 75 2.79 -4.72 9.37
CA ASP A 75 3.92 -4.41 8.49
C ASP A 75 4.35 -5.69 7.75
N MET A 76 4.70 -5.56 6.47
CA MET A 76 5.05 -6.69 5.62
C MET A 76 6.56 -6.82 5.50
N SER A 77 7.10 -7.92 6.02
CA SER A 77 8.53 -8.22 5.88
C SER A 77 8.90 -8.42 4.41
N LYS A 78 9.86 -7.66 3.89
CA LYS A 78 10.34 -7.77 2.50
C LYS A 78 9.19 -7.77 1.47
N ALA A 79 8.27 -6.82 1.59
CA ALA A 79 7.04 -6.75 0.79
C ALA A 79 7.26 -6.89 -0.73
N TYR A 80 8.37 -6.38 -1.28
CA TYR A 80 8.68 -6.48 -2.71
C TYR A 80 9.35 -7.80 -3.12
N ASP A 81 10.01 -8.49 -2.19
CA ASP A 81 10.72 -9.74 -2.48
C ASP A 81 9.82 -10.98 -2.31
N ARG A 82 8.72 -10.83 -1.56
CA ARG A 82 7.82 -11.93 -1.18
C ARG A 82 6.49 -11.93 -1.93
N VAL A 83 6.35 -11.12 -2.98
CA VAL A 83 5.14 -11.12 -3.80
C VAL A 83 5.10 -12.41 -4.62
N GLU A 84 3.99 -13.14 -4.51
CA GLU A 84 3.77 -14.34 -5.32
C GLU A 84 3.28 -13.94 -6.72
N TRP A 85 4.02 -14.35 -7.75
CA TRP A 85 3.67 -14.04 -9.14
C TRP A 85 2.35 -14.68 -9.59
N GLY A 86 2.00 -15.84 -9.02
CA GLY A 86 0.72 -16.49 -9.26
C GLY A 86 -0.44 -15.55 -8.99
N VAL A 87 -0.45 -14.90 -7.82
CA VAL A 87 -1.49 -13.93 -7.43
C VAL A 87 -1.52 -12.68 -8.31
N LEU A 88 -0.37 -12.25 -8.85
CA LEU A 88 -0.31 -11.07 -9.73
C LEU A 88 -0.76 -11.36 -11.16
N MET A 89 -0.60 -12.59 -11.64
CA MET A 89 -0.88 -13.00 -13.01
C MET A 89 -2.16 -13.83 -13.14
N SER A 90 -2.75 -14.26 -12.02
CA SER A 90 -3.98 -15.02 -12.01
C SER A 90 -5.15 -14.18 -12.54
N ASP A 91 -5.71 -14.61 -13.67
CA ASP A 91 -6.95 -14.11 -14.25
C ASP A 91 -8.20 -14.62 -13.49
N ASP A 92 -8.11 -14.77 -12.17
CA ASP A 92 -9.21 -15.24 -11.33
C ASP A 92 -10.23 -14.11 -11.14
N VAL A 93 -10.91 -13.79 -12.25
CA VAL A 93 -12.31 -13.35 -12.28
C VAL A 93 -13.15 -14.61 -12.07
N GLU A 94 -13.06 -15.22 -10.89
CA GLU A 94 -14.08 -16.16 -10.46
C GLU A 94 -15.23 -15.36 -9.84
N ALA A 95 -16.41 -15.58 -10.43
CA ALA A 95 -17.69 -14.95 -10.15
C ALA A 95 -18.24 -15.24 -8.75
#